data_AF-A0A7V9LEZ2-F1
#
_entry.id   AF-A0A7V9LEZ2-F1
#
_cell.length_a   1.000
_cell.length_b   1.000
_cell.length_c   1.000
_cell.angle_alpha   90.00
_cell.angle_beta   90.00
_cell.angle_gamma   90.00
#
_symmetry.space_group_name_H-M   'P 1'
#
loop_
_entity.id
_entity.type
_entity.pdbx_description
1 polymer ?
#
loop_
_entity_poly.entity_id
_entity_poly.type
_entity_poly.pdbx_seq_one_letter_code
_entity_poly.pdbx_strand_id
1 'polypeptide(L)'
;MIRSLFITCWCVAAVASHAAADDSDDEALRADEVKPDQFDPLTCRQKKRQVTASVDAIPVTLVDFNLSGALTDPEPTLRTLLAPTMQRHRVLSEDLREEATAAAAAIGYQLVGLGTKDTPNGKHAQVHLSPMPIVRKVNVKIRQSIRDTLTTPLFEEEVQRRM
;
A
#
# COMPACT_ATOMS: atom_id res chain seq x y z
N MET A 1 59.03 -19.01 -41.25
CA MET A 1 58.72 -19.35 -42.66
C MET A 1 57.21 -19.62 -42.78
N ILE A 2 56.49 -18.74 -43.49
CA ILE A 2 55.21 -18.91 -44.25
C ILE A 2 54.05 -19.62 -43.50
N ARG A 3 52.86 -19.03 -43.23
CA ARG A 3 51.76 -18.57 -44.13
C ARG A 3 50.74 -17.81 -43.24
N SER A 4 50.42 -16.54 -43.44
CA SER A 4 49.41 -15.98 -44.36
C SER A 4 48.10 -16.77 -44.45
N LEU A 5 47.03 -16.23 -43.84
CA LEU A 5 45.69 -16.33 -44.42
C LEU A 5 44.89 -15.05 -44.13
N PHE A 6 44.59 -14.36 -45.22
CA PHE A 6 43.65 -13.25 -45.38
C PHE A 6 42.22 -13.68 -45.05
N ILE A 7 41.46 -12.85 -44.32
CA ILE A 7 40.04 -12.59 -44.62
C ILE A 7 39.77 -11.10 -44.38
N THR A 8 39.77 -10.36 -45.48
CA THR A 8 39.23 -9.01 -45.65
C THR A 8 37.77 -9.06 -46.14
N CYS A 9 37.08 -7.91 -46.08
CA CYS A 9 35.73 -7.56 -46.57
C CYS A 9 34.58 -7.85 -45.58
N TRP A 10 33.65 -6.93 -45.31
CA TRP A 10 33.08 -5.91 -46.23
C TRP A 10 32.35 -4.77 -45.50
N CYS A 11 32.33 -3.61 -46.20
CA CYS A 11 31.32 -2.54 -46.28
C CYS A 11 30.90 -1.79 -45.00
N VAL A 12 31.28 -0.51 -44.80
CA VAL A 12 30.84 0.74 -45.47
C VAL A 12 29.36 1.08 -45.23
N ALA A 13 29.14 2.13 -44.43
CA ALA A 13 28.17 3.20 -44.70
C ALA A 13 28.52 4.42 -43.84
N ALA A 14 29.29 5.35 -44.40
CA ALA A 14 29.33 6.73 -43.94
C ALA A 14 28.13 7.46 -44.56
N VAL A 15 27.22 7.98 -43.73
CA VAL A 15 26.16 8.88 -44.18
C VAL A 15 26.51 10.29 -43.73
N ALA A 16 26.74 11.13 -44.72
CA ALA A 16 26.95 12.56 -44.59
C ALA A 16 25.63 13.25 -44.21
N SER A 17 25.62 13.94 -43.08
CA SER A 17 24.55 14.85 -42.67
C SER A 17 24.59 16.11 -43.54
N HIS A 18 23.66 16.21 -44.48
CA HIS A 18 23.35 17.44 -45.22
C HIS A 18 22.51 18.36 -44.33
N ALA A 19 22.95 19.61 -44.23
CA ALA A 19 22.12 20.72 -43.83
C ALA A 19 21.12 21.04 -44.95
N ALA A 20 19.84 21.05 -44.61
CA ALA A 20 18.80 21.73 -45.37
C ALA A 20 17.87 22.39 -44.35
N ALA A 21 17.78 23.71 -44.47
CA ALA A 21 16.73 24.50 -43.86
C ALA A 21 15.40 24.10 -44.48
N ASP A 22 14.36 23.98 -43.66
CA ASP A 22 13.00 24.20 -44.13
C ASP A 22 12.19 24.88 -43.03
N ASP A 23 11.51 25.93 -43.48
CA ASP A 23 10.52 26.74 -42.79
C ASP A 23 9.27 25.90 -42.45
N SER A 24 8.35 26.50 -41.69
CA SER A 24 6.98 26.03 -41.39
C SER A 24 6.85 24.83 -40.42
N ASP A 25 6.40 25.13 -39.20
CA ASP A 25 5.08 24.72 -38.70
C ASP A 25 4.86 25.23 -37.26
N ASP A 26 4.31 26.44 -37.18
CA ASP A 26 3.60 26.95 -36.01
C ASP A 26 2.29 26.17 -35.82
N GLU A 27 2.20 25.35 -34.76
CA GLU A 27 0.99 24.93 -34.01
C GLU A 27 1.14 23.49 -33.47
N ALA A 28 1.77 23.33 -32.31
CA ALA A 28 1.66 22.07 -31.54
C ALA A 28 1.67 22.32 -30.02
N LEU A 29 1.05 23.42 -29.58
CA LEU A 29 0.80 23.71 -28.17
C LEU A 29 -0.70 24.01 -27.96
N ARG A 30 -1.57 23.01 -28.11
CA ARG A 30 -2.93 23.07 -27.59
C ARG A 30 -3.39 21.74 -26.98
N ALA A 31 -3.48 21.80 -25.65
CA ALA A 31 -4.45 21.13 -24.79
C ALA A 31 -4.62 19.61 -24.92
N ASP A 32 -3.97 18.89 -24.01
CA ASP A 32 -4.54 17.66 -23.45
C ASP A 32 -5.85 18.00 -22.73
N GLU A 33 -6.94 18.09 -23.48
CA GLU A 33 -8.29 18.20 -22.96
C GLU A 33 -8.67 16.85 -22.33
N VAL A 34 -8.39 16.72 -21.03
CA VAL A 34 -8.87 15.60 -20.22
C VAL A 34 -10.40 15.68 -20.17
N LYS A 35 -11.07 14.92 -21.02
CA LYS A 35 -12.51 14.71 -20.92
C LYS A 35 -12.80 14.04 -19.58
N PRO A 36 -13.69 14.60 -18.73
CA PRO A 36 -14.08 13.92 -17.51
C PRO A 36 -14.82 12.65 -17.88
N ASP A 37 -14.27 11.49 -17.52
CA ASP A 37 -15.01 10.23 -17.60
C ASP A 37 -16.30 10.38 -16.80
N GLN A 38 -17.42 10.07 -17.46
CA GLN A 38 -18.74 10.20 -16.87
C GLN A 38 -18.85 9.17 -15.74
N PHE A 39 -18.90 9.67 -14.50
CA PHE A 39 -19.05 8.84 -13.30
C PHE A 39 -20.35 8.03 -13.40
N ASP A 40 -20.22 6.71 -13.59
CA ASP A 40 -21.35 5.80 -13.58
C ASP A 40 -21.59 5.28 -12.14
N PRO A 41 -22.62 5.77 -11.43
CA PRO A 41 -22.92 5.34 -10.05
C PRO A 41 -23.28 3.86 -9.93
N LEU A 42 -23.48 3.14 -11.03
CA LEU A 42 -23.73 1.70 -11.05
C LEU A 42 -22.47 0.87 -10.80
N THR A 43 -21.27 1.41 -11.05
CA THR A 43 -20.01 0.71 -10.77
C THR A 43 -19.77 0.49 -9.27
N CYS A 44 -20.37 1.32 -8.40
CA CYS A 44 -20.34 1.11 -6.95
C CYS A 44 -21.18 -0.08 -6.46
N ARG A 45 -21.97 -0.76 -7.32
CA ARG A 45 -22.83 -1.87 -6.91
C ARG A 45 -22.18 -3.25 -6.92
N GLN A 46 -20.95 -3.41 -7.41
CA GLN A 46 -20.39 -4.75 -7.62
C GLN A 46 -19.10 -5.01 -6.84
N LYS A 47 -19.27 -5.27 -5.54
CA LYS A 47 -18.59 -6.40 -4.87
C LYS A 47 -19.30 -6.77 -3.57
N LYS A 48 -20.52 -7.31 -3.64
CA LYS A 48 -21.05 -8.10 -2.51
C LYS A 48 -20.20 -9.37 -2.41
N ARG A 49 -19.19 -9.35 -1.54
CA ARG A 49 -18.54 -10.55 -1.01
C ARG A 49 -19.68 -11.42 -0.47
N GLN A 50 -19.94 -12.54 -1.15
CA GLN A 50 -20.90 -13.55 -0.69
C GLN A 50 -20.29 -14.17 0.57
N VAL A 51 -20.57 -13.58 1.72
CA VAL A 51 -20.35 -14.22 3.01
C VAL A 51 -21.39 -15.31 3.08
N THR A 52 -20.97 -16.57 2.96
CA THR A 52 -21.81 -17.72 3.30
C THR A 52 -22.09 -17.64 4.79
N ALA A 53 -23.20 -16.97 5.13
CA ALA A 53 -23.72 -16.87 6.48
C ALA A 53 -24.04 -18.28 6.98
N SER A 54 -23.29 -18.73 7.99
CA SER A 54 -23.67 -19.85 8.81
C SER A 54 -24.94 -19.50 9.57
N VAL A 55 -26.04 -20.17 9.21
CA VAL A 55 -27.24 -20.54 9.98
C VAL A 55 -27.48 -19.78 11.30
N ASP A 56 -28.51 -18.93 11.28
CA ASP A 56 -29.36 -18.51 12.42
C ASP A 56 -28.72 -17.94 13.69
N ALA A 57 -27.74 -17.05 13.56
CA ALA A 57 -27.40 -16.13 14.65
C ALA A 57 -28.24 -14.85 14.55
N ILE A 58 -29.12 -14.60 15.53
CA ILE A 58 -29.85 -13.34 15.66
C ILE A 58 -28.83 -12.19 15.66
N PRO A 59 -28.96 -11.18 14.78
CA PRO A 59 -28.01 -10.08 14.70
C PRO A 59 -27.97 -9.33 16.03
N VAL A 60 -26.81 -9.33 16.67
CA VAL A 60 -26.60 -8.65 17.95
C VAL A 60 -26.41 -7.15 17.69
N THR A 61 -27.41 -6.35 18.06
CA THR A 61 -27.34 -4.89 18.00
C THR A 61 -26.60 -4.32 19.20
N LEU A 62 -25.69 -3.38 18.94
CA LEU A 62 -24.76 -2.79 19.90
C LEU A 62 -25.21 -1.36 20.23
N VAL A 63 -25.49 -1.13 21.51
CA VAL A 63 -25.92 0.19 22.01
C VAL A 63 -24.73 1.13 22.12
N ASP A 64 -23.63 0.62 22.66
CA ASP A 64 -22.41 1.36 22.94
C ASP A 64 -21.23 0.38 23.08
N PHE A 65 -20.02 0.88 23.31
CA PHE A 65 -18.83 0.05 23.46
C PHE A 65 -17.96 0.48 24.63
N ASN A 66 -17.27 -0.49 25.22
CA ASN A 66 -16.30 -0.30 26.28
C ASN A 66 -14.95 -0.88 25.87
N LEU A 67 -13.88 -0.21 26.29
CA LEU A 67 -12.52 -0.65 26.05
C LEU A 67 -12.03 -1.47 27.24
N SER A 68 -11.14 -2.42 26.97
CA SER A 68 -10.51 -3.24 28.00
C SER A 68 -9.19 -3.80 27.50
N GLY A 69 -8.36 -4.31 28.41
CA GLY A 69 -7.04 -4.84 28.09
C GLY A 69 -5.91 -3.94 28.59
N ALA A 70 -4.79 -3.95 27.88
CA ALA A 70 -3.61 -3.16 28.23
C ALA A 70 -3.63 -1.85 27.45
N LEU A 71 -4.15 -0.79 28.07
CA LEU A 71 -4.23 0.54 27.46
C LEU A 71 -3.04 1.39 27.94
N THR A 72 -2.22 1.89 27.02
CA THR A 72 -1.11 2.79 27.34
C THR A 72 -1.61 4.23 27.46
N ASP A 73 -2.55 4.60 26.60
CA ASP A 73 -3.17 5.92 26.56
C ASP A 73 -4.44 5.98 27.40
N PRO A 74 -4.90 7.18 27.80
CA PRO A 74 -6.17 7.33 28.50
C PRO A 74 -7.33 6.72 27.70
N GLU A 75 -8.14 5.90 28.36
CA GLU A 75 -9.35 5.30 27.79
C GLU A 75 -10.25 6.30 27.02
N PRO A 76 -10.58 7.51 27.53
CA PRO A 76 -11.46 8.43 26.80
C PRO A 76 -10.88 8.88 25.46
N THR A 77 -9.56 8.95 25.32
CA THR A 77 -8.89 9.30 24.06
C THR A 77 -9.06 8.18 23.05
N LEU A 78 -8.72 6.95 23.43
CA LEU A 78 -8.86 5.76 22.57
C LEU A 78 -10.32 5.54 22.17
N ARG A 79 -11.25 5.79 23.10
CA ARG A 79 -12.69 5.70 22.85
C ARG A 79 -13.13 6.73 21.81
N THR A 80 -12.67 7.97 21.93
CA THR A 80 -12.98 9.02 20.94
C THR A 80 -12.46 8.64 19.54
N LEU A 81 -11.27 8.05 19.45
CA LEU A 81 -10.68 7.64 18.18
C LEU A 81 -11.39 6.45 17.52
N LEU A 82 -11.86 5.49 18.32
CA LEU A 82 -12.57 4.30 17.83
C LEU A 82 -14.08 4.50 17.65
N ALA A 83 -14.66 5.54 18.25
CA ALA A 83 -16.09 5.82 18.20
C ALA A 83 -16.66 5.90 16.77
N PRO A 84 -16.01 6.55 15.79
CA PRO A 84 -16.54 6.62 14.43
C PRO A 84 -16.71 5.24 13.79
N THR A 85 -15.75 4.33 14.00
CA THR A 85 -15.79 2.96 13.48
C THR A 85 -16.89 2.15 14.16
N MET A 86 -16.98 2.22 15.49
CA MET A 86 -18.00 1.50 16.26
C MET A 86 -19.43 2.04 16.03
N GLN A 87 -19.58 3.33 15.70
CA GLN A 87 -20.89 3.93 15.43
C GLN A 87 -21.43 3.57 14.04
N ARG A 88 -20.55 3.39 13.04
CA ARG A 88 -20.92 2.92 11.70
C ARG A 88 -21.49 1.50 11.74
N HIS A 89 -20.93 0.66 12.62
CA HIS A 89 -21.29 -0.74 12.76
C HIS A 89 -22.02 -1.00 14.07
N ARG A 90 -23.35 -0.91 14.02
CA ARG A 90 -24.23 -1.22 15.16
C ARG A 90 -24.52 -2.70 15.33
N VAL A 91 -23.98 -3.57 14.48
CA VAL A 91 -24.19 -5.01 14.54
C VAL A 91 -22.83 -5.69 14.66
N LEU A 92 -22.73 -6.71 15.51
CA LEU A 92 -21.53 -7.53 15.60
C LEU A 92 -21.39 -8.38 14.33
N SER A 93 -20.57 -7.92 13.38
CA SER A 93 -20.29 -8.57 12.10
C SER A 93 -18.78 -8.80 11.91
N GLU A 94 -18.42 -9.60 10.92
CA GLU A 94 -17.01 -9.75 10.53
C GLU A 94 -16.45 -8.44 9.95
N ASP A 95 -17.27 -7.68 9.21
CA ASP A 95 -16.88 -6.37 8.68
C ASP A 95 -16.51 -5.39 9.81
N LEU A 96 -17.28 -5.39 10.90
CA LEU A 96 -16.94 -4.58 12.09
C LEU A 96 -15.60 -5.01 12.68
N ARG A 97 -15.32 -6.31 12.72
CA ARG A 97 -14.05 -6.83 13.26
C ARG A 97 -12.88 -6.40 12.37
N GLU A 98 -13.00 -6.54 11.05
CA GLU A 98 -11.97 -6.12 10.09
C GLU A 98 -11.71 -4.59 10.22
N GLU A 99 -12.76 -3.77 10.24
CA GLU A 99 -12.61 -2.31 10.37
C GLU A 99 -12.09 -1.87 11.74
N ALA A 100 -12.57 -2.47 12.84
CA ALA A 100 -12.08 -2.17 14.18
C ALA A 100 -10.61 -2.56 14.34
N THR A 101 -10.17 -3.66 13.71
CA THR A 101 -8.76 -4.07 13.69
C THR A 101 -7.90 -3.05 12.96
N ALA A 102 -8.34 -2.59 11.79
CA ALA A 102 -7.62 -1.57 11.02
C ALA A 102 -7.56 -0.23 11.77
N ALA A 103 -8.67 0.19 12.38
CA ALA A 103 -8.73 1.42 13.17
C ALA A 103 -7.83 1.34 14.42
N ALA A 104 -7.82 0.21 15.13
CA ALA A 104 -6.93 -0.01 16.26
C ALA A 104 -5.45 0.01 15.83
N ALA A 105 -5.11 -0.62 14.70
CA ALA A 105 -3.74 -0.63 14.19
C ALA A 105 -3.25 0.78 13.82
N ALA A 106 -4.12 1.62 13.26
CA ALA A 106 -3.79 3.00 12.92
C ALA A 106 -3.43 3.86 14.15
N ILE A 107 -3.92 3.49 15.33
CA ILE A 107 -3.61 4.17 16.60
C ILE A 107 -2.53 3.43 17.42
N GLY A 108 -1.87 2.42 16.84
CA GLY A 108 -0.77 1.69 17.49
C GLY A 108 -1.22 0.57 18.44
N TYR A 109 -2.46 0.09 18.33
CA TYR A 109 -2.99 -1.03 19.11
C TYR A 109 -3.37 -2.21 18.21
N GLN A 110 -3.27 -3.43 18.76
CA GLN A 110 -3.84 -4.62 18.15
C GLN A 110 -5.17 -4.97 18.82
N LEU A 111 -6.17 -5.34 18.01
CA LEU A 111 -7.43 -5.88 18.49
C LEU A 111 -7.21 -7.35 18.88
N VAL A 112 -7.27 -7.64 20.18
CA VAL A 112 -7.12 -9.01 20.71
C VAL A 112 -8.45 -9.77 20.64
N GLY A 113 -9.55 -9.06 20.84
CA GLY A 113 -10.88 -9.66 20.82
C GLY A 113 -11.99 -8.63 20.78
N LEU A 114 -13.12 -9.05 20.20
CA LEU A 114 -14.35 -8.28 20.19
C LEU A 114 -15.47 -9.16 20.71
N GLY A 115 -15.98 -8.81 21.88
CA GLY A 115 -17.05 -9.51 22.58
C GLY A 115 -18.27 -8.63 22.81
N THR A 116 -19.25 -9.17 23.52
CA THR A 116 -20.40 -8.39 23.99
C THR A 116 -20.58 -8.59 25.48
N LYS A 117 -21.04 -7.55 26.15
CA LYS A 117 -21.38 -7.55 27.57
C LYS A 117 -22.82 -7.08 27.72
N ASP A 118 -23.62 -7.91 28.37
CA ASP A 118 -25.00 -7.55 28.70
C ASP A 118 -25.01 -6.51 29.83
N THR A 119 -25.75 -5.44 29.63
CA THR A 119 -26.00 -4.40 30.63
C THR A 119 -27.50 -4.14 30.74
N PRO A 120 -27.99 -3.48 31.80
CA PRO A 120 -29.40 -3.09 31.90
C PRO A 120 -29.89 -2.23 30.72
N ASN A 121 -28.98 -1.52 30.05
CA ASN A 121 -29.29 -0.63 28.92
C ASN A 121 -29.18 -1.30 27.55
N GLY A 122 -28.88 -2.61 27.51
CA GLY A 122 -28.71 -3.39 26.30
C GLY A 122 -27.33 -4.03 26.17
N LYS A 123 -27.02 -4.52 24.96
CA LYS A 123 -25.74 -5.17 24.65
C LYS A 123 -24.68 -4.13 24.31
N HIS A 124 -23.60 -4.12 25.08
CA HIS A 124 -22.42 -3.29 24.81
C HIS A 124 -21.35 -4.12 24.14
N ALA A 125 -20.65 -3.56 23.15
CA ALA A 125 -19.45 -4.18 22.61
C ALA A 125 -18.32 -4.06 23.64
N GLN A 126 -17.58 -5.16 23.83
CA GLN A 126 -16.37 -5.16 24.63
C GLN A 126 -15.17 -5.34 23.70
N VAL A 127 -14.39 -4.27 23.55
CA VAL A 127 -13.22 -4.21 22.68
C VAL A 127 -11.98 -4.46 23.54
N HIS A 128 -11.28 -5.57 23.28
CA HIS A 128 -10.04 -5.91 23.96
C HIS A 128 -8.84 -5.45 23.13
N LEU A 129 -8.09 -4.49 23.65
CA LEU A 129 -6.93 -3.91 22.99
C LEU A 129 -5.65 -4.26 23.72
N SER A 130 -4.57 -4.37 22.95
CA SER A 130 -3.20 -4.46 23.44
C SER A 130 -2.32 -3.53 22.63
N PRO A 131 -1.27 -2.90 23.19
CA PRO A 131 -0.39 -2.04 22.42
C PRO A 131 0.39 -2.89 21.41
N MET A 132 0.63 -2.33 20.21
CA MET A 132 1.51 -2.99 19.24
C MET A 132 2.96 -2.90 19.73
N PRO A 133 3.74 -3.98 19.59
CA PRO A 133 5.14 -3.95 19.98
C PRO A 133 5.92 -2.97 19.09
N ILE A 134 6.64 -2.05 19.72
CA ILE A 134 7.53 -1.11 19.01
C ILE A 134 8.80 -1.84 18.60
N VAL A 135 9.12 -1.82 17.29
CA VAL A 135 10.35 -2.40 16.77
C VAL A 135 11.53 -1.52 17.17
N ARG A 136 12.37 -2.02 18.09
CA ARG A 136 13.58 -1.30 18.53
C ARG A 136 14.76 -1.43 17.57
N LYS A 137 14.83 -2.54 16.84
CA LYS A 137 15.95 -2.84 15.94
C LYS A 137 15.48 -3.75 14.80
N VAL A 138 15.84 -3.38 13.58
CA VAL A 138 15.69 -4.24 12.39
C VAL A 138 17.10 -4.69 11.98
N ASN A 139 17.33 -6.00 11.98
CA ASN A 139 18.59 -6.56 11.46
C ASN A 139 18.39 -6.96 10.00
N VAL A 140 18.87 -6.13 9.06
CA VAL A 140 18.87 -6.46 7.63
C VAL A 140 20.15 -7.22 7.30
N LYS A 141 20.02 -8.47 6.89
CA LYS A 141 21.15 -9.25 6.35
C LYS A 141 21.11 -9.19 4.82
N ILE A 142 21.92 -8.33 4.24
CA ILE A 142 22.11 -8.30 2.79
C ILE A 142 23.12 -9.38 2.43
N ARG A 143 22.69 -10.42 1.70
CA ARG A 143 23.62 -11.35 1.07
C ARG A 143 24.15 -10.69 -0.19
N GLN A 144 25.17 -9.84 -0.05
CA GLN A 144 25.90 -9.33 -1.21
C GLN A 144 26.56 -10.54 -1.88
N SER A 145 26.15 -10.82 -3.12
CA SER A 145 26.77 -11.86 -3.91
C SER A 145 28.17 -11.39 -4.30
N ILE A 146 29.16 -12.29 -4.33
CA ILE A 146 30.56 -11.97 -4.64
C ILE A 146 30.69 -11.27 -6.03
N ARG A 147 29.69 -11.45 -6.91
CA ARG A 147 29.58 -10.76 -8.20
C ARG A 147 29.33 -9.25 -8.07
N ASP A 148 28.58 -8.79 -7.07
CA ASP A 148 28.28 -7.36 -6.87
C ASP A 148 29.51 -6.57 -6.39
N THR A 149 30.40 -7.22 -5.63
CA THR A 149 31.72 -6.68 -5.23
C THR A 149 32.75 -6.64 -6.38
N LEU A 150 32.51 -7.40 -7.46
CA LEU A 150 33.42 -7.45 -8.62
C LEU A 150 33.02 -6.49 -9.76
N THR A 151 31.77 -6.02 -9.79
CA THR A 151 31.27 -5.02 -10.75
C THR A 151 31.25 -3.59 -10.20
N THR A 152 31.44 -3.41 -8.89
CA THR A 152 31.59 -2.09 -8.23
C THR A 152 32.83 -1.27 -8.60
N PRO A 153 34.03 -1.84 -8.91
CA PRO A 153 35.19 -1.01 -9.24
C PRO A 153 35.01 -0.21 -10.54
N LEU A 154 34.09 -0.62 -11.43
CA LEU A 154 33.78 0.11 -12.67
C LEU A 154 32.96 1.39 -12.42
N PHE A 155 32.21 1.46 -11.31
CA PHE A 155 31.45 2.66 -10.96
C PHE A 155 32.28 3.67 -10.16
N GLU A 156 33.30 3.21 -9.42
CA GLU A 156 34.25 4.09 -8.73
C GLU A 156 35.12 4.89 -9.72
N GLU A 157 35.54 4.30 -10.84
CA GLU A 157 36.27 5.01 -11.90
C GLU A 157 35.45 6.14 -12.55
N GLU A 158 34.16 5.93 -12.81
CA GLU A 158 33.29 6.94 -13.43
C GLU A 158 32.98 8.10 -12.46
N VAL A 159 32.88 7.83 -11.15
CA VAL A 159 32.69 8.86 -10.12
C VAL A 159 33.95 9.69 -9.92
N GLN A 160 35.13 9.07 -9.95
CA GLN A 160 36.41 9.77 -9.77
C GLN A 160 36.83 10.61 -10.99
N ARG A 161 36.25 10.34 -12.17
CA ARG A 161 36.44 11.14 -13.39
C ARG A 161 35.54 12.38 -13.48
N ARG A 162 34.53 12.49 -12.59
CA ARG A 162 33.56 13.61 -12.54
C ARG A 162 33.78 14.57 -11.37
N MET A 163 34.80 14.32 -10.54
CA MET A 163 35.41 15.31 -9.62
C MET A 163 36.69 15.86 -10.23
#